data_AF-A0A6A4HH08-F1
#
_entry.id   AF-A0A6A4HH08-F1
#
_cell.length_a   1.000
_cell.length_b   1.000
_cell.length_c   1.000
_cell.angle_alpha   90.00
_cell.angle_beta   90.00
_cell.angle_gamma   90.00
#
_symmetry.space_group_name_H-M   'P 1'
#
loop_
_entity.id
_entity.type
_entity.pdbx_description
1 polymer ?
#
loop_
_entity_poly.entity_id
_entity_poly.type
_entity_poly.pdbx_seq_one_letter_code
_entity_poly.pdbx_strand_id
1 'polypeptide(L)'
;LRLLVTDPGGTGKSRLFEAWTEFHQELYCLEEFRLTAPTGAVASDIGGCTIHAEAALRVSHSTMRADTPNSQKVRSALEKRFAPLKTLVVDEIYFMDTKDMSLLS
;
A
#
# COMPACT_ATOMS: atom_id res chain seq x y z
N LEU A 1 3.82 13.89 5.28
CA LEU A 1 5.29 13.67 5.26
C LEU A 1 5.59 12.55 4.25
N ARG A 2 6.68 12.62 3.49
CA ARG A 2 7.16 11.49 2.67
C ARG A 2 8.55 11.12 3.17
N LEU A 3 8.78 9.84 3.44
CA LEU A 3 10.06 9.29 3.87
C LEU A 3 10.52 8.27 2.83
N LEU A 4 11.76 8.40 2.36
CA LEU A 4 12.40 7.40 1.53
C LEU A 4 13.50 6.73 2.37
N VAL A 5 13.37 5.43 2.58
CA VAL A 5 14.38 4.61 3.24
C VAL A 5 15.08 3.79 2.16
N THR A 6 16.39 3.97 2.04
CA THR A 6 17.22 3.26 1.06
C THR A 6 18.33 2.53 1.77
N ASP A 7 18.55 1.30 1.38
CA ASP A 7 19.61 0.48 1.91
C ASP A 7 20.03 -0.58 0.89
N PRO A 8 21.28 -1.05 0.93
CA PRO A 8 21.65 -2.31 0.30
C PRO A 8 20.79 -3.47 0.86
N GLY A 9 20.44 -4.43 0.01
CA GLY A 9 19.69 -5.61 0.45
C GLY A 9 20.38 -6.33 1.61
N GLY A 10 19.60 -6.73 2.62
CA GLY A 10 20.09 -7.49 3.79
C GLY A 10 20.57 -6.64 4.98
N THR A 11 20.32 -5.33 5.00
CA THR A 11 20.72 -4.47 6.13
C THR A 11 19.70 -4.35 7.26
N GLY A 12 18.57 -5.05 7.15
CA GLY A 12 17.58 -5.13 8.23
C GLY A 12 16.37 -4.21 8.09
N LYS A 13 16.06 -3.69 6.90
CA LYS A 13 14.81 -2.94 6.65
C LYS A 13 13.55 -3.72 7.06
N SER A 14 13.55 -5.05 6.95
CA SER A 14 12.47 -5.90 7.47
C SER A 14 12.25 -5.71 8.99
N ARG A 15 13.32 -5.46 9.77
CA ARG A 15 13.20 -5.14 11.21
C ARG A 15 12.51 -3.80 11.47
N LEU A 16 12.68 -2.83 10.58
CA LEU A 16 11.95 -1.57 10.65
C LEU A 16 10.45 -1.80 10.45
N PHE A 17 10.08 -2.67 9.50
CA PHE A 17 8.68 -3.01 9.24
C PHE A 17 8.05 -3.78 10.39
N GLU A 18 8.78 -4.72 10.99
CA GLU A 18 8.37 -5.40 12.23
C GLU A 18 8.09 -4.37 13.34
N ALA A 19 9.05 -3.49 13.63
CA ALA A 19 8.91 -2.48 14.67
C ALA A 19 7.75 -1.50 14.41
N TRP A 20 7.52 -1.07 13.16
CA TRP A 20 6.38 -0.24 12.82
C TRP A 20 5.05 -0.97 12.98
N THR A 21 5.01 -2.25 12.65
CA THR A 21 3.81 -3.08 12.82
C THR A 21 3.48 -3.22 14.30
N GLU A 22 4.46 -3.59 15.13
CA GLU A 22 4.33 -3.69 16.58
C GLU A 22 3.88 -2.35 17.19
N PHE A 23 4.48 -1.24 16.77
CA PHE A 23 4.10 0.10 17.23
C PHE A 23 2.62 0.42 16.99
N HIS A 24 2.10 0.14 15.79
CA HIS A 24 0.67 0.40 15.49
C HIS A 24 -0.26 -0.61 16.19
N GLN A 25 0.20 -1.84 16.44
CA GLN A 25 -0.54 -2.83 17.23
C GLN A 25 -0.69 -2.40 18.69
N GLU A 26 0.40 -1.99 19.33
CA GLU A 26 0.42 -1.53 20.73
C GLU A 26 -0.40 -0.26 20.95
N LEU A 27 -0.53 0.58 19.92
CA LEU A 27 -1.38 1.77 19.94
C LEU A 27 -2.84 1.51 19.53
N TYR A 28 -3.21 0.26 19.24
CA TYR A 28 -4.55 -0.12 18.77
C TYR A 28 -5.00 0.66 17.53
N CYS A 29 -4.08 0.93 16.59
CA CYS A 29 -4.35 1.68 15.36
C CYS A 29 -3.77 0.99 14.11
N LEU A 30 -3.73 -0.34 14.10
CA LEU A 30 -3.19 -1.14 13.00
C LEU A 30 -3.94 -0.92 11.66
N GLU A 31 -5.21 -0.53 11.71
CA GLU A 31 -6.00 -0.15 10.55
C GLU A 31 -5.47 1.11 9.85
N GLU A 32 -4.66 1.93 10.53
CA GLU A 32 -4.07 3.15 9.98
C GLU A 32 -2.74 2.90 9.24
N PHE A 33 -2.25 1.66 9.24
CA PHE A 33 -0.96 1.26 8.70
C PHE A 33 -1.05 0.13 7.69
N ARG A 34 -0.36 0.26 6.55
CA ARG A 34 -0.24 -0.80 5.54
C ARG A 34 1.18 -0.96 5.03
N LEU A 35 1.64 -2.20 5.01
CA LEU A 35 2.82 -2.65 4.28
C LEU A 35 2.40 -3.14 2.90
N THR A 36 3.05 -2.63 1.87
CA THR A 36 2.82 -3.06 0.50
C THR A 36 4.12 -3.22 -0.28
N ALA A 37 4.09 -3.98 -1.36
CA ALA A 37 5.18 -4.05 -2.34
C ALA A 37 4.64 -4.18 -3.77
N PRO A 38 5.43 -3.89 -4.82
CA PRO A 38 4.99 -4.08 -6.21
C PRO A 38 4.78 -5.54 -6.62
N THR A 39 5.48 -6.49 -5.99
CA THR A 39 5.40 -7.91 -6.34
C THR A 39 4.82 -8.74 -5.20
N GLY A 40 4.12 -9.83 -5.56
CA GLY A 40 3.46 -10.69 -4.59
C GLY A 40 4.44 -11.39 -3.63
N ALA A 41 5.63 -11.77 -4.11
CA ALA A 41 6.65 -12.41 -3.28
C ALA A 41 7.13 -11.46 -2.17
N VAL A 42 7.58 -10.25 -2.53
CA VAL A 42 8.05 -9.25 -1.56
C VAL A 42 6.92 -8.82 -0.62
N ALA A 43 5.71 -8.63 -1.15
CA ALA A 43 4.55 -8.29 -0.32
C ALA A 43 4.26 -9.39 0.73
N SER A 44 4.36 -10.66 0.33
CA SER A 44 4.20 -11.79 1.25
C SER A 44 5.30 -11.83 2.31
N ASP A 45 6.54 -11.56 1.92
CA ASP A 45 7.70 -11.61 2.83
C ASP A 45 7.61 -10.56 3.95
N ILE A 46 7.01 -9.40 3.68
CA ILE A 46 6.79 -8.33 4.68
C ILE A 46 5.43 -8.41 5.37
N GLY A 47 4.64 -9.48 5.15
CA GLY A 47 3.32 -9.64 5.77
C GLY A 47 2.26 -8.66 5.26
N GLY A 48 2.44 -8.14 4.04
CA GLY A 48 1.59 -7.13 3.41
C GLY A 48 0.82 -7.64 2.19
N CYS A 49 0.46 -6.71 1.32
CA CYS A 49 -0.22 -6.99 0.05
C CYS A 49 0.43 -6.22 -1.11
N THR A 50 0.01 -6.48 -2.35
CA THR A 50 0.57 -5.69 -3.46
C THR A 50 0.00 -4.28 -3.47
N ILE A 51 0.83 -3.27 -3.74
CA ILE A 51 0.37 -1.86 -3.85
C ILE A 51 -0.69 -1.70 -4.94
N HIS A 52 -0.60 -2.47 -6.01
CA HIS A 52 -1.60 -2.49 -7.09
C HIS A 52 -2.98 -2.95 -6.60
N ALA A 53 -3.02 -3.96 -5.73
CA ALA A 53 -4.26 -4.44 -5.15
C ALA A 53 -4.78 -3.44 -4.11
N GLU A 54 -3.91 -2.95 -3.22
CA GLU A 54 -4.28 -2.03 -2.15
C GLU A 54 -4.86 -0.73 -2.71
N ALA A 55 -4.12 -0.04 -3.58
CA ALA A 55 -4.52 1.24 -4.17
C ALA A 55 -5.39 1.12 -5.43
N ALA A 56 -5.76 -0.10 -5.84
CA ALA A 56 -6.54 -0.36 -7.06
C ALA A 56 -5.93 0.24 -8.35
N LEU A 57 -4.59 0.25 -8.46
CA LEU A 57 -3.85 0.93 -9.54
C LEU A 57 -4.10 0.36 -10.95
N ARG A 58 -4.70 -0.83 -11.04
CA ARG A 58 -5.05 -1.49 -12.31
C ARG A 58 -6.52 -1.31 -12.69
N VAL A 59 -7.29 -0.55 -11.93
CA VAL A 59 -8.67 -0.18 -12.29
C VAL A 59 -8.63 1.07 -13.15
N SER A 60 -9.24 1.02 -14.34
CA SER A 60 -9.26 2.17 -15.24
C SER A 60 -10.03 3.35 -14.63
N HIS A 61 -9.62 4.58 -14.98
CA HIS A 61 -10.37 5.79 -14.61
C HIS A 61 -11.82 5.76 -15.08
N SER A 62 -12.09 5.18 -16.26
CA SER A 62 -13.45 4.99 -16.74
C SER A 62 -14.27 4.11 -15.80
N THR A 63 -13.70 3.01 -15.31
CA THR A 63 -14.36 2.12 -14.35
C THR A 63 -14.55 2.81 -13.01
N MET A 64 -13.56 3.55 -12.51
CA MET A 64 -13.66 4.29 -11.25
C MET A 64 -14.73 5.40 -11.29
N ARG A 65 -14.99 6.01 -12.46
CA ARG A 65 -15.96 7.10 -12.61
C ARG A 65 -17.35 6.65 -13.08
N ALA A 66 -17.46 5.45 -13.62
CA ALA A 66 -18.73 4.95 -14.14
C ALA A 66 -19.76 4.75 -13.00
N ASP A 67 -21.02 5.08 -13.31
CA ASP A 67 -22.13 4.88 -12.39
C ASP A 67 -22.80 3.52 -12.63
N THR A 68 -22.03 2.46 -12.36
CA THR A 68 -22.53 1.08 -12.41
C THR A 68 -22.41 0.44 -11.03
N PRO A 69 -23.26 -0.57 -10.71
CA PRO A 69 -23.16 -1.28 -9.42
C PRO A 69 -21.77 -1.87 -9.15
N ASN A 70 -21.09 -2.38 -10.19
CA ASN A 70 -19.73 -2.91 -10.06
C ASN A 70 -18.71 -1.80 -9.75
N SER A 71 -18.79 -0.68 -10.45
CA SER A 71 -17.93 0.49 -10.20
C SER A 71 -18.13 1.09 -8.81
N GLN A 72 -19.38 1.15 -8.33
CA GLN A 72 -19.69 1.57 -6.96
C GLN A 72 -19.06 0.60 -5.95
N LYS A 73 -19.19 -0.72 -6.15
CA LYS A 73 -18.57 -1.74 -5.29
C LYS A 73 -17.05 -1.60 -5.21
N VAL A 74 -16.38 -1.35 -6.34
CA VAL A 74 -14.92 -1.14 -6.38
C VAL A 74 -14.52 0.12 -5.59
N ARG A 75 -15.23 1.24 -5.80
CA ARG A 75 -15.00 2.50 -5.07
C ARG A 75 -15.18 2.32 -3.56
N SER A 76 -16.30 1.74 -3.12
CA SER A 76 -16.55 1.52 -1.70
C SER A 76 -15.54 0.58 -1.06
N ALA A 77 -15.03 -0.42 -1.80
CA ALA A 77 -13.97 -1.30 -1.32
C ALA A 77 -12.61 -0.57 -1.19
N LEU A 78 -12.29 0.34 -2.12
CA LEU A 78 -11.10 1.18 -2.03
C LEU A 78 -11.23 2.17 -0.86
N GLU A 79 -12.34 2.89 -0.76
CA GLU A 79 -12.64 3.83 0.33
C GLU A 79 -12.54 3.14 1.69
N LYS A 80 -13.13 1.97 1.86
CA LYS A 80 -13.04 1.21 3.12
C LYS A 80 -11.62 0.86 3.52
N ARG A 81 -10.73 0.59 2.54
CA ARG A 81 -9.33 0.25 2.80
C ARG A 81 -8.47 1.49 3.06
N PHE A 82 -8.69 2.56 2.29
CA PHE A 82 -7.86 3.76 2.32
C PHE A 82 -8.28 4.78 3.37
N ALA A 83 -9.56 4.88 3.71
CA ALA A 83 -10.08 5.86 4.66
C ALA A 83 -9.36 5.87 6.03
N PRO A 84 -9.01 4.72 6.65
CA PRO A 84 -8.29 4.75 7.93
C PRO A 84 -6.79 5.01 7.77
N LEU A 85 -6.21 4.86 6.57
CA LEU A 85 -4.76 4.88 6.38
C LEU A 85 -4.16 6.26 6.67
N LYS A 86 -3.22 6.28 7.62
CA LYS A 86 -2.33 7.42 7.87
C LYS A 86 -0.91 7.14 7.38
N THR A 87 -0.54 5.86 7.31
CA THR A 87 0.78 5.41 6.90
C THR A 87 0.68 4.28 5.87
N LEU A 88 1.20 4.53 4.66
CA LEU A 88 1.34 3.56 3.59
C LEU A 88 2.81 3.37 3.27
N VAL A 89 3.31 2.15 3.42
CA VAL A 89 4.68 1.77 3.07
C VAL A 89 4.66 1.03 1.75
N VAL A 90 5.55 1.42 0.85
CA VAL A 90 5.80 0.69 -0.39
C VAL A 90 7.25 0.22 -0.39
N ASP A 91 7.45 -1.07 -0.10
CA ASP A 91 8.75 -1.71 -0.23
C ASP A 91 9.12 -1.88 -1.71
N GLU A 92 10.41 -1.92 -2.01
CA GLU A 92 10.94 -2.13 -3.35
C GLU A 92 10.34 -1.15 -4.38
N ILE A 93 10.21 0.12 -3.96
CA ILE A 93 9.60 1.21 -4.74
C ILE A 93 10.24 1.42 -6.11
N TYR A 94 11.48 0.96 -6.30
CA TYR A 94 12.19 1.01 -7.59
C TYR A 94 11.52 0.17 -8.69
N PHE A 95 10.64 -0.79 -8.34
CA PHE A 95 9.84 -1.54 -9.31
C PHE A 95 8.50 -0.88 -9.64
N MET A 96 8.20 0.29 -9.09
CA MET A 96 7.03 1.07 -9.49
C MET A 96 7.30 1.88 -10.76
N ASP A 97 6.34 1.86 -11.68
CA ASP A 97 6.38 2.75 -12.83
C ASP A 97 5.95 4.18 -12.44
N THR A 98 6.25 5.14 -13.32
CA THR A 98 5.95 6.56 -13.08
C THR A 98 4.45 6.86 -13.02
N LYS A 99 3.62 6.06 -13.69
CA LYS A 99 2.16 6.25 -13.70
C LYS A 99 1.57 5.81 -12.37
N ASP A 100 1.97 4.63 -11.89
CA ASP A 100 1.59 4.09 -10.59
C ASP A 100 1.99 5.09 -9.47
N MET A 101 3.20 5.65 -9.55
CA MET A 101 3.66 6.69 -8.61
C MET A 101 2.84 7.98 -8.68
N SER A 102 2.45 8.44 -9.87
CA SER A 102 1.63 9.65 -10.03
C SER A 102 0.20 9.50 -9.50
N LEU A 103 -0.33 8.27 -9.42
CA LEU A 103 -1.66 7.99 -8.88
C LEU A 103 -1.67 7.98 -7.35
N LEU A 104 -0.51 7.80 -6.71
CA LEU A 104 -0.35 7.79 -5.26
C LEU A 104 0.05 9.16 -4.67
N SER A 105 0.39 10.13 -5.53
CA SER A 105 0.95 11.42 -5.13
C SER A 105 -0.10 12.47 -4.83
#